data_AF-A0A816YIT1-F1
#
_entry.id   AF-A0A816YIT1-F1
#
_cell.length_a   1.000
_cell.length_b   1.000
_cell.length_c   1.000
_cell.angle_alpha   90.00
_cell.angle_beta   90.00
_cell.angle_gamma   90.00
#
_symmetry.space_group_name_H-M   'P 1'
#
loop_
_entity.id
_entity.type
_entity.pdbx_description
1 polymer ?
#
loop_
_entity_poly.entity_id
_entity_poly.type
_entity_poly.pdbx_seq_one_letter_code
_entity_poly.pdbx_strand_id
1 'polypeptide(L)'
;MPNPMSPSRPFVGWGDTQNAFLNPVTSHFKIRYQLRNADARRLWVEKAAEGLIVEGKILGKQKEAEWMAEQLLQVKQATGKEVWEVCARLYTMESFLYKKMNEIMHLSGEEKHAHLLQSKLPTFGAFAPLFRGLIQHTNKKMTIYRGSELAYHIIKQYTYLGGDRFFPAFTSTSRSRTKAAAFGNVLFEIQIAEVVDVSQCSAYPDEEEVLLPPHFMFNVQSCTFDDIQGKWIIRLRSCNVRLC
;
A
#
# COMPACT_ATOMS: atom_id res chain seq x y z
N MET A 1 -10.97 8.17 -3.71
CA MET A 1 -9.97 7.35 -2.98
C MET A 1 -9.78 7.88 -1.57
N PRO A 2 -9.76 7.03 -0.52
CA PRO A 2 -9.35 7.45 0.82
C PRO A 2 -7.93 8.01 0.78
N ASN A 3 -7.56 8.82 1.77
CA ASN A 3 -6.24 9.47 1.86
C ASN A 3 -5.28 8.61 2.70
N PRO A 4 -4.37 7.81 2.11
CA PRO A 4 -3.36 7.03 2.79
C PRO A 4 -2.13 7.92 3.01
N MET A 5 -2.33 9.14 3.48
CA MET A 5 -1.25 10.00 3.92
C MET A 5 -1.64 10.50 5.29
N SER A 6 -0.94 10.03 6.32
CA SER A 6 -1.13 10.53 7.67
C SER A 6 -0.92 12.05 7.69
N PRO A 7 -1.90 12.84 8.19
CA PRO A 7 -1.75 14.29 8.30
C PRO A 7 -0.60 14.73 9.20
N SER A 8 -0.06 13.84 10.05
CA SER A 8 1.03 14.16 10.96
C SER A 8 2.42 13.79 10.42
N ARG A 9 2.50 12.84 9.48
CA ARG A 9 3.78 12.33 8.94
C ARG A 9 3.59 11.75 7.54
N PRO A 10 3.62 12.58 6.49
CA PRO A 10 3.45 12.13 5.11
C PRO A 10 4.63 11.28 4.61
N PHE A 11 5.80 11.42 5.25
CA PHE A 11 7.01 10.67 4.94
C PHE A 11 7.74 10.25 6.19
N VAL A 12 8.51 9.19 6.05
CA VAL A 12 9.42 8.69 7.07
C VAL A 12 10.86 8.91 6.56
N GLY A 13 11.84 9.01 7.47
CA GLY A 13 13.24 9.33 7.12
C GLY A 13 14.09 8.09 6.84
N TRP A 14 15.22 8.26 6.16
CA TRP A 14 16.19 7.18 5.91
C TRP A 14 16.62 6.55 7.26
N GLY A 15 16.28 5.27 7.49
CA GLY A 15 16.57 4.54 8.73
C GLY A 15 15.44 3.61 9.18
N ASP A 16 14.19 3.94 8.85
CA ASP A 16 13.05 3.07 9.12
C ASP A 16 12.98 1.98 8.04
N THR A 17 13.51 0.81 8.40
CA THR A 17 13.82 -0.28 7.44
C THR A 17 12.57 -0.80 6.72
N GLN A 18 12.71 -1.12 5.42
CA GLN A 18 11.69 -1.77 4.56
C GLN A 18 11.13 -3.10 5.12
N ASN A 19 11.70 -3.61 6.21
CA ASN A 19 11.35 -4.87 6.85
C ASN A 19 10.78 -4.70 8.27
N ALA A 20 10.57 -3.46 8.73
CA ALA A 20 10.04 -3.17 10.07
C ALA A 20 8.67 -3.82 10.31
N PHE A 21 7.87 -4.04 9.25
CA PHE A 21 6.59 -4.76 9.37
C PHE A 21 6.72 -6.28 9.15
N LEU A 22 7.49 -6.72 8.14
CA LEU A 22 7.52 -8.14 7.78
C LEU A 22 8.35 -9.02 8.69
N ASN A 23 9.45 -8.50 9.23
CA ASN A 23 10.28 -9.27 10.15
C ASN A 23 9.49 -9.67 11.41
N PRO A 24 8.78 -8.75 12.10
CA PRO A 24 7.91 -9.12 13.21
C PRO A 24 6.81 -10.12 12.83
N VAL A 25 6.21 -10.00 11.64
CA VAL A 25 5.17 -10.93 11.15
C VAL A 25 5.73 -12.35 11.02
N THR A 26 6.85 -12.52 10.31
CA THR A 26 7.47 -13.84 10.11
C THR A 26 7.92 -14.47 11.43
N SER A 27 8.48 -13.67 12.34
CA SER A 27 8.82 -14.12 13.70
C SER A 27 7.59 -14.52 14.52
N HIS A 28 6.50 -13.77 14.44
CA HIS A 28 5.26 -14.04 15.18
C HIS A 28 4.63 -15.37 14.77
N PHE A 29 4.43 -15.58 13.47
CA PHE A 29 3.78 -16.80 12.97
C PHE A 29 4.72 -18.00 12.90
N LYS A 30 6.04 -17.80 13.00
CA LYS A 30 7.07 -18.83 12.83
C LYS A 30 6.96 -19.56 11.47
N ILE A 31 6.42 -18.89 10.46
CA ILE A 31 6.33 -19.39 9.09
C ILE A 31 7.46 -18.74 8.28
N ARG A 32 8.24 -19.55 7.57
CA ARG A 32 9.27 -19.02 6.65
C ARG A 32 8.59 -18.28 5.50
N TYR A 33 9.16 -17.14 5.12
CA TYR A 33 8.71 -16.38 3.96
C TYR A 33 9.16 -17.08 2.66
N GLN A 34 8.40 -18.10 2.24
CA GLN A 34 8.66 -18.89 1.04
C GLN A 34 7.36 -19.17 0.29
N LEU A 35 6.78 -18.15 -0.36
CA LEU A 35 5.52 -18.32 -1.10
C LEU A 35 5.58 -19.31 -2.27
N ARG A 36 6.79 -19.69 -2.72
CA ARG A 36 6.99 -20.77 -3.70
C ARG A 36 6.75 -22.15 -3.10
N ASN A 37 6.96 -22.32 -1.79
CA ASN A 37 6.63 -23.55 -1.08
C ASN A 37 5.11 -23.60 -0.84
N ALA A 38 4.48 -24.71 -1.24
CA ALA A 38 3.02 -24.85 -1.16
C ALA A 38 2.50 -24.85 0.28
N ASP A 39 3.17 -25.55 1.20
CA ASP A 39 2.75 -25.65 2.60
C ASP A 39 2.86 -24.30 3.31
N ALA A 40 3.99 -23.60 3.12
CA ALA A 40 4.19 -22.26 3.69
C ALA A 40 3.14 -21.27 3.14
N ARG A 41 2.87 -21.29 1.83
CA ARG A 41 1.85 -20.44 1.20
C ARG A 41 0.47 -20.72 1.76
N ARG A 42 0.09 -22.00 1.88
CA ARG A 42 -1.18 -22.42 2.47
C ARG A 42 -1.35 -21.89 3.89
N LEU A 43 -0.33 -22.03 4.74
CA LEU A 43 -0.37 -21.52 6.11
C LEU A 43 -0.53 -20.00 6.15
N TRP A 44 0.15 -19.26 5.27
CA TRP A 44 -0.04 -17.81 5.16
C TRP A 44 -1.47 -17.44 4.77
N VAL A 45 -2.07 -18.15 3.81
CA VAL A 45 -3.47 -17.94 3.39
C VAL A 45 -4.44 -18.20 4.54
N GLU A 46 -4.27 -19.30 5.26
CA GLU A 46 -5.11 -19.64 6.43
C GLU A 46 -5.00 -18.57 7.52
N LYS A 47 -3.78 -18.10 7.84
CA LYS A 47 -3.58 -17.04 8.83
C LYS A 47 -4.11 -15.67 8.39
N ALA A 48 -4.00 -15.34 7.11
CA ALA A 48 -4.60 -14.11 6.58
C ALA A 48 -6.14 -14.15 6.69
N ALA A 49 -6.76 -15.28 6.33
CA ALA A 49 -8.20 -15.47 6.45
C ALA A 49 -8.70 -15.38 7.90
N GLU A 50 -8.03 -16.07 8.83
CA GLU A 50 -8.32 -15.98 10.27
C GLU A 50 -8.24 -14.54 10.78
N GLY A 51 -7.17 -13.84 10.42
CA GLY A 51 -6.91 -12.47 10.85
C GLY A 51 -7.94 -11.47 10.32
N LEU A 52 -8.39 -11.62 9.07
CA LEU A 52 -9.45 -10.80 8.49
C LEU A 52 -10.76 -10.96 9.26
N ILE A 53 -11.16 -12.18 9.59
CA ILE A 53 -12.40 -12.46 10.34
C ILE A 53 -12.36 -11.76 11.70
N VAL A 54 -11.24 -11.87 12.42
CA VAL A 54 -11.07 -11.24 13.74
C VAL A 54 -11.20 -9.72 13.65
N GLU A 55 -10.55 -9.07 12.69
CA GLU A 55 -10.63 -7.61 12.53
C GLU A 55 -11.99 -7.15 12.04
N GLY A 56 -12.60 -7.91 11.12
CA GLY A 56 -13.98 -7.69 10.71
C GLY A 56 -14.93 -7.66 11.89
N LYS A 57 -14.79 -8.61 12.82
CA LYS A 57 -15.59 -8.66 14.05
C LYS A 57 -15.39 -7.40 14.90
N ILE A 58 -14.14 -7.02 15.15
CA ILE A 58 -13.77 -5.85 15.95
C ILE A 58 -14.35 -4.56 15.35
N LEU A 59 -14.40 -4.47 14.02
CA LEU A 59 -14.85 -3.29 13.28
C LEU A 59 -16.36 -3.29 12.97
N GLY A 60 -17.11 -4.32 13.38
CA GLY A 60 -18.52 -4.47 13.01
C GLY A 60 -18.75 -4.76 11.52
N LYS A 61 -17.75 -5.32 10.83
CA LYS A 61 -17.72 -5.67 9.41
C LYS A 61 -17.67 -7.19 9.17
N GLN A 62 -18.27 -7.97 10.07
CA GLN A 62 -18.19 -9.45 10.07
C GLN A 62 -18.49 -10.08 8.70
N LYS A 63 -19.63 -9.74 8.08
CA LYS A 63 -20.04 -10.32 6.77
C LYS A 63 -19.03 -10.03 5.66
N GLU A 64 -18.49 -8.82 5.63
CA GLU A 64 -17.48 -8.41 4.65
C GLU A 64 -16.18 -9.22 4.87
N ALA A 65 -15.76 -9.36 6.13
CA ALA A 65 -14.56 -10.12 6.47
C ALA A 65 -14.67 -11.62 6.21
N GLU A 66 -15.81 -12.23 6.51
CA GLU A 66 -16.09 -13.64 6.21
C GLU A 66 -16.04 -13.89 4.70
N TRP A 67 -16.65 -13.01 3.91
CA TRP A 67 -16.58 -13.09 2.45
C TRP A 67 -15.12 -12.97 1.95
N MET A 68 -14.34 -12.02 2.46
CA MET A 68 -12.92 -11.87 2.07
C MET A 68 -12.08 -13.09 2.46
N ALA A 69 -12.30 -13.63 3.65
CA ALA A 69 -11.64 -14.83 4.12
C ALA A 69 -11.98 -16.04 3.24
N GLU A 70 -13.24 -16.17 2.81
CA GLU A 70 -13.66 -17.21 1.87
C GLU A 70 -12.92 -17.08 0.53
N GLN A 71 -12.81 -15.86 -0.03
CA GLN A 71 -12.07 -15.64 -1.29
C GLN A 71 -10.60 -16.11 -1.17
N LEU A 72 -9.93 -15.84 -0.04
CA LEU A 72 -8.57 -16.32 0.21
C LEU A 72 -8.52 -17.84 0.32
N LEU A 73 -9.44 -18.45 1.07
CA LEU A 73 -9.45 -19.90 1.30
C LEU A 73 -9.72 -20.70 0.03
N GLN A 74 -10.46 -20.14 -0.94
CA GLN A 74 -10.67 -20.75 -2.26
C GLN A 74 -9.36 -20.94 -3.04
N VAL A 75 -8.37 -20.06 -2.85
CA VAL A 75 -7.06 -20.13 -3.53
C VAL A 75 -5.94 -20.71 -2.66
N LYS A 76 -6.25 -21.32 -1.49
CA LYS A 76 -5.23 -21.80 -0.55
C LYS A 76 -4.25 -22.84 -1.11
N GLN A 77 -4.71 -23.64 -2.08
CA GLN A 77 -3.88 -24.65 -2.77
C GLN A 77 -3.36 -24.16 -4.14
N ALA A 78 -3.75 -22.96 -4.55
CA ALA A 78 -3.40 -22.40 -5.85
C ALA A 78 -1.92 -22.02 -5.91
N THR A 79 -1.44 -21.61 -7.09
CA THR A 79 -0.10 -21.07 -7.26
C THR A 79 0.08 -19.77 -6.48
N GLY A 80 1.33 -19.36 -6.26
CA GLY A 80 1.60 -18.06 -5.67
C GLY A 80 0.89 -16.94 -6.43
N LYS A 81 0.96 -16.96 -7.77
CA LYS A 81 0.41 -15.91 -8.63
C LYS A 81 -1.09 -15.72 -8.37
N GLU A 82 -1.85 -16.81 -8.38
CA GLU A 82 -3.30 -16.78 -8.15
C GLU A 82 -3.64 -16.26 -6.74
N VAL A 83 -2.87 -16.67 -5.72
CA VAL A 83 -3.04 -16.14 -4.36
C VAL A 83 -2.81 -14.63 -4.31
N TRP A 84 -1.78 -14.14 -5.01
CA TRP A 84 -1.49 -12.72 -5.08
C TRP A 84 -2.57 -11.93 -5.80
N GLU A 85 -3.11 -12.45 -6.91
CA GLU A 85 -4.19 -11.80 -7.66
C GLU A 85 -5.45 -11.61 -6.80
N VAL A 86 -5.80 -12.62 -5.99
CA VAL A 86 -6.88 -12.48 -4.99
C VAL A 86 -6.53 -11.44 -3.94
N CYS A 87 -5.31 -11.44 -3.38
CA CYS A 87 -4.90 -10.43 -2.41
C CYS A 87 -4.99 -9.01 -3.00
N ALA A 88 -4.52 -8.81 -4.23
CA ALA A 88 -4.60 -7.53 -4.94
C ALA A 88 -6.04 -7.07 -5.15
N ARG A 89 -6.93 -8.00 -5.55
CA ARG A 89 -8.36 -7.71 -5.69
C ARG A 89 -8.98 -7.29 -4.36
N LEU A 90 -8.77 -8.07 -3.29
CA LEU A 90 -9.33 -7.76 -1.97
C LEU A 90 -8.83 -6.42 -1.43
N TYR A 91 -7.54 -6.11 -1.64
CA TYR A 91 -6.93 -4.88 -1.19
C TYR A 91 -7.41 -3.64 -1.94
N THR A 92 -7.78 -3.76 -3.22
CA THR A 92 -8.25 -2.61 -4.05
C THR A 92 -9.75 -2.32 -3.88
N MET A 93 -10.50 -3.20 -3.22
CA MET A 93 -11.90 -2.94 -2.90
C MET A 93 -12.04 -1.79 -1.89
N GLU A 94 -13.15 -1.03 -1.98
CA GLU A 94 -13.50 -0.04 -0.97
C GLU A 94 -13.96 -0.71 0.35
N SER A 95 -13.01 -1.30 1.06
CA SER A 95 -13.23 -2.15 2.22
C SER A 95 -12.50 -1.69 3.46
N PHE A 96 -12.79 -2.34 4.61
CA PHE A 96 -12.02 -2.11 5.83
C PHE A 96 -10.55 -2.52 5.70
N LEU A 97 -10.24 -3.53 4.87
CA LEU A 97 -8.89 -4.06 4.70
C LEU A 97 -7.94 -2.98 4.19
N TYR A 98 -8.26 -2.35 3.07
CA TYR A 98 -7.48 -1.25 2.51
C TYR A 98 -7.22 -0.14 3.54
N LYS A 99 -8.32 0.33 4.17
CA LYS A 99 -8.31 1.48 5.08
C LYS A 99 -7.43 1.18 6.30
N LYS A 100 -7.62 0.02 6.94
CA LYS A 100 -6.91 -0.34 8.16
C LYS A 100 -5.47 -0.76 7.93
N MET A 101 -5.20 -1.48 6.84
CA MET A 101 -3.83 -1.89 6.53
C MET A 101 -2.95 -0.67 6.25
N ASN A 102 -3.45 0.33 5.51
CA ASN A 102 -2.71 1.58 5.30
C ASN A 102 -2.52 2.36 6.59
N GLU A 103 -3.56 2.49 7.42
CA GLU A 103 -3.47 3.12 8.74
C GLU A 103 -2.37 2.49 9.60
N ILE A 104 -2.31 1.16 9.69
CA ILE A 104 -1.29 0.44 10.46
C ILE A 104 0.11 0.63 9.87
N MET A 105 0.25 0.58 8.54
CA MET A 105 1.54 0.79 7.88
C MET A 105 2.08 2.21 8.07
N HIS A 106 1.21 3.22 8.17
CA HIS A 106 1.63 4.58 8.52
C HIS A 106 2.24 4.71 9.92
N LEU A 107 1.86 3.83 10.84
CA LEU A 107 2.37 3.84 12.21
C LEU A 107 3.69 3.09 12.35
N SER A 108 4.13 2.40 11.30
CA SER A 108 5.38 1.64 11.31
C SER A 108 6.59 2.59 11.27
N GLY A 109 7.59 2.32 12.11
CA GLY A 109 8.78 3.19 12.27
C GLY A 109 8.69 4.19 13.42
N GLU A 110 7.61 4.19 14.21
CA GLU A 110 7.51 5.01 15.43
C GLU A 110 7.47 4.14 16.69
N GLU A 111 8.46 4.29 17.56
CA GLU A 111 8.58 3.50 18.80
C GLU A 111 7.32 3.59 19.68
N LYS A 112 6.72 4.78 19.79
CA LYS A 112 5.47 5.00 20.54
C LYS A 112 4.29 4.17 20.00
N HIS A 113 4.31 3.76 18.73
CA HIS A 113 3.27 2.97 18.10
C HIS A 113 3.63 1.48 17.97
N ALA A 114 4.79 1.05 18.47
CA ALA A 114 5.25 -0.34 18.39
C ALA A 114 4.26 -1.33 19.04
N HIS A 115 3.67 -0.96 20.19
CA HIS A 115 2.68 -1.79 20.88
C HIS A 115 1.41 -2.03 20.03
N LEU A 116 0.95 -0.98 19.34
CA LEU A 116 -0.22 -1.05 18.47
C LEU A 116 0.10 -1.91 17.25
N LEU A 117 1.28 -1.74 16.65
CA LEU A 117 1.75 -2.58 15.55
C LEU A 117 1.81 -4.06 15.96
N GLN A 118 2.35 -4.34 17.14
CA GLN A 118 2.46 -5.69 17.69
C GLN A 118 1.08 -6.33 17.90
N SER A 119 0.10 -5.55 18.38
CA SER A 119 -1.28 -6.02 18.56
C SER A 119 -1.97 -6.43 17.25
N LYS A 120 -1.50 -5.92 16.10
CA LYS A 120 -2.05 -6.19 14.77
C LYS A 120 -1.32 -7.27 13.98
N LEU A 121 -0.20 -7.78 14.50
CA LEU A 121 0.51 -8.92 13.89
C LEU A 121 -0.38 -10.17 13.77
N PRO A 122 -1.17 -10.58 14.79
CA PRO A 122 -2.00 -11.78 14.70
C PRO A 122 -3.12 -11.68 13.66
N THR A 123 -3.48 -10.46 13.24
CA THR A 123 -4.61 -10.22 12.36
C THR A 123 -4.19 -9.83 10.95
N PHE A 124 -3.82 -8.57 10.72
CA PHE A 124 -3.41 -8.08 9.40
C PHE A 124 -2.01 -8.53 8.99
N GLY A 125 -1.19 -8.98 9.95
CA GLY A 125 0.21 -9.35 9.72
C GLY A 125 0.37 -10.37 8.61
N ALA A 126 -0.42 -11.45 8.62
CA ALA A 126 -0.31 -12.55 7.64
C ALA A 126 -0.75 -12.16 6.21
N PHE A 127 -1.53 -11.09 6.03
CA PHE A 127 -1.93 -10.61 4.71
C PHE A 127 -0.78 -9.93 3.96
N ALA A 128 0.05 -9.15 4.66
CA ALA A 128 1.16 -8.42 4.06
C ALA A 128 2.20 -9.27 3.29
N PRO A 129 2.67 -10.44 3.80
CA PRO A 129 3.60 -11.27 3.05
C PRO A 129 2.98 -11.84 1.77
N LEU A 130 1.70 -12.26 1.80
CA LEU A 130 0.98 -12.72 0.61
C LEU A 130 0.93 -11.64 -0.48
N PHE A 131 0.68 -10.40 -0.06
CA PHE A 131 0.54 -9.29 -0.98
C PHE A 131 1.88 -8.76 -1.52
N ARG A 132 2.95 -8.77 -0.71
CA ARG A 132 4.29 -8.33 -1.15
C ARG A 132 4.96 -9.31 -2.11
N GLY A 133 4.78 -10.62 -1.92
CA GLY A 133 5.71 -11.60 -2.46
C GLY A 133 5.70 -11.85 -3.96
N LEU A 134 4.78 -11.24 -4.71
CA LEU A 134 4.62 -11.49 -6.15
C LEU A 134 4.31 -10.24 -6.97
N ILE A 135 4.79 -9.10 -6.47
CA ILE A 135 4.87 -7.89 -7.26
C ILE A 135 5.76 -8.16 -8.49
N GLN A 136 5.16 -8.26 -9.67
CA GLN A 136 5.90 -8.36 -10.92
C GLN A 136 6.27 -6.96 -11.39
N HIS A 137 7.55 -6.63 -11.26
CA HIS A 137 8.08 -5.37 -11.77
C HIS A 137 8.20 -5.43 -13.29
N THR A 138 7.69 -4.41 -13.97
CA THR A 138 8.01 -4.18 -15.39
C THR A 138 8.95 -2.98 -15.50
N ASN A 139 9.95 -3.05 -16.40
CA ASN A 139 10.89 -1.96 -16.69
C ASN A 139 10.27 -0.85 -17.55
N LYS A 140 8.99 -0.52 -17.32
CA LYS A 140 8.25 0.47 -18.09
C LYS A 140 8.24 1.79 -17.34
N LYS A 141 8.98 2.76 -17.86
CA LYS A 141 8.89 4.15 -17.38
C LYS A 141 7.50 4.70 -17.69
N MET A 142 6.85 5.29 -16.70
CA MET A 142 5.59 6.00 -16.91
C MET A 142 5.35 7.09 -15.87
N THR A 143 4.37 7.94 -16.13
CA THR A 143 3.85 8.88 -15.14
C THR A 143 2.51 8.37 -14.64
N ILE A 144 2.35 8.34 -13.32
CA ILE A 144 1.11 8.00 -12.63
C ILE A 144 0.69 9.19 -11.77
N TYR A 145 -0.58 9.23 -11.40
CA TYR A 145 -1.22 10.38 -10.80
C TYR A 145 -1.97 10.00 -9.54
N ARG A 146 -1.99 10.89 -8.56
CA ARG A 146 -2.80 10.71 -7.36
C ARG A 146 -3.37 12.06 -6.92
N GLY A 147 -4.69 12.14 -6.82
CA GLY A 147 -5.34 13.24 -6.11
C GLY A 147 -5.43 12.94 -4.62
N SER A 148 -5.21 13.95 -3.78
CA SER A 148 -5.32 13.83 -2.32
C SER A 148 -5.72 15.15 -1.69
N GLU A 149 -6.37 15.06 -0.53
CA GLU A 149 -6.70 16.23 0.29
C GLU A 149 -5.64 16.38 1.39
N LEU A 150 -4.83 17.44 1.36
CA LEU A 150 -3.75 17.67 2.31
C LEU A 150 -3.90 19.02 3.02
N ALA A 151 -3.61 19.04 4.32
CA ALA A 151 -3.49 20.28 5.07
C ALA A 151 -2.30 21.11 4.55
N TYR A 152 -2.42 22.44 4.57
CA TYR A 152 -1.41 23.34 4.03
C TYR A 152 0.00 23.15 4.62
N HIS A 153 0.10 22.88 5.93
CA HIS A 153 1.39 22.64 6.59
C HIS A 153 2.10 21.36 6.07
N ILE A 154 1.34 20.40 5.55
CA ILE A 154 1.87 19.19 4.90
C ILE A 154 2.36 19.51 3.50
N ILE A 155 1.60 20.30 2.74
CA ILE A 155 1.99 20.76 1.40
C ILE A 155 3.31 21.54 1.48
N LYS A 156 3.49 22.40 2.49
CA LYS A 156 4.76 23.09 2.75
C LYS A 156 5.96 22.15 2.92
N GLN A 157 5.78 20.92 3.40
CA GLN A 157 6.91 19.99 3.50
C GLN A 157 7.44 19.57 2.12
N TYR A 158 6.61 19.66 1.06
CA TYR A 158 7.01 19.37 -0.32
C TYR A 158 7.70 20.54 -1.02
N THR A 159 7.74 21.74 -0.44
CA THR A 159 8.51 22.85 -1.03
C THR A 159 10.02 22.70 -0.82
N TYR A 160 10.42 21.87 0.16
CA TYR A 160 11.82 21.50 0.36
C TYR A 160 12.23 20.46 -0.69
N LEU A 161 13.00 20.91 -1.67
CA LEU A 161 13.52 20.07 -2.76
C LEU A 161 14.72 19.26 -2.31
N GLY A 162 14.88 18.08 -2.93
CA GLY A 162 15.98 17.15 -2.63
C GLY A 162 15.72 16.26 -1.40
N GLY A 163 16.56 15.22 -1.29
CA GLY A 163 16.45 14.20 -0.26
C GLY A 163 15.46 13.09 -0.60
N ASP A 164 15.90 11.85 -0.43
CA ASP A 164 15.06 10.68 -0.63
C ASP A 164 13.97 10.61 0.46
N ARG A 165 12.73 10.48 0.02
CA ARG A 165 11.55 10.29 0.87
C ARG A 165 10.86 9.00 0.48
N PHE A 166 9.98 8.49 1.33
CA PHE A 166 9.18 7.33 0.99
C PHE A 166 7.75 7.38 1.49
N PHE A 167 6.87 6.70 0.75
CA PHE A 167 5.54 6.39 1.22
C PHE A 167 5.61 5.19 2.16
N PRO A 168 5.19 5.29 3.43
CA PRO A 168 5.31 4.18 4.38
C PRO A 168 4.32 3.04 4.10
N ALA A 169 3.20 3.35 3.43
CA ALA A 169 2.15 2.42 3.07
C ALA A 169 2.04 2.26 1.56
N PHE A 170 1.24 1.29 1.13
CA PHE A 170 0.81 1.21 -0.26
C PHE A 170 0.10 2.50 -0.68
N THR A 171 0.39 2.97 -1.89
CA THR A 171 -0.19 4.23 -2.40
C THR A 171 -0.95 3.96 -3.69
N SER A 172 -2.28 4.06 -3.63
CA SER A 172 -3.14 3.98 -4.82
C SER A 172 -2.91 5.19 -5.71
N THR A 173 -2.72 4.93 -7.00
CA THR A 173 -2.52 5.94 -8.05
C THR A 173 -3.30 5.54 -9.30
N SER A 174 -3.43 6.43 -10.27
CA SER A 174 -4.09 6.17 -11.55
C SER A 174 -3.17 6.54 -12.71
N ARG A 175 -3.30 5.85 -13.84
CA ARG A 175 -2.68 6.28 -15.10
C ARG A 175 -3.35 7.51 -15.71
N SER A 176 -4.61 7.76 -15.35
CA SER A 176 -5.38 8.88 -15.86
C SER A 176 -5.20 10.11 -14.98
N ARG A 177 -4.54 11.14 -15.52
CA ARG A 177 -4.42 12.44 -14.86
C ARG A 177 -5.80 13.01 -14.51
N THR A 178 -6.76 12.90 -15.42
CA THR A 178 -8.11 13.44 -15.25
C THR A 178 -8.84 12.77 -14.09
N LYS A 179 -8.78 11.43 -13.98
CA LYS A 179 -9.43 10.71 -12.88
C LYS A 179 -8.78 11.07 -11.53
N ALA A 180 -7.45 11.09 -11.47
CA ALA A 180 -6.74 11.50 -10.25
C ALA A 180 -7.03 12.95 -9.87
N ALA A 181 -7.10 13.87 -10.83
CA ALA A 181 -7.35 15.29 -10.60
C ALA A 181 -8.76 15.57 -10.06
N ALA A 182 -9.70 14.61 -10.11
CA ALA A 182 -11.02 14.77 -9.48
C ALA A 182 -10.97 14.78 -7.94
N PHE A 183 -9.87 14.33 -7.33
CA PHE A 183 -9.77 14.17 -5.88
C PHE A 183 -8.92 15.26 -5.21
N GLY A 184 -9.45 15.85 -4.13
CA GLY A 184 -8.76 16.71 -3.16
C GLY A 184 -8.13 18.00 -3.71
N ASN A 185 -7.38 18.71 -2.86
CA ASN A 185 -6.69 19.97 -3.18
C ASN A 185 -5.27 19.82 -3.74
N VAL A 186 -4.73 18.59 -3.81
CA VAL A 186 -3.39 18.28 -4.34
C VAL A 186 -3.47 17.23 -5.45
N LEU A 187 -2.69 17.44 -6.52
CA LEU A 187 -2.40 16.44 -7.55
C LEU A 187 -0.91 16.09 -7.53
N PHE A 188 -0.61 14.84 -7.25
CA PHE A 188 0.71 14.26 -7.42
C PHE A 188 0.90 13.78 -8.86
N GLU A 189 2.01 14.17 -9.48
CA GLU A 189 2.49 13.64 -10.76
C GLU A 189 3.79 12.87 -10.49
N ILE A 190 3.76 11.54 -10.58
CA ILE A 190 4.84 10.67 -10.10
C ILE A 190 5.46 9.96 -11.30
N GLN A 191 6.71 10.30 -11.62
CA GLN A 191 7.49 9.59 -12.62
C GLN A 191 8.08 8.33 -11.99
N ILE A 192 7.72 7.16 -12.52
CA ILE A 192 8.20 5.87 -12.01
C ILE A 192 9.01 5.13 -13.06
N ALA A 193 10.07 4.45 -12.61
CA ALA A 193 10.92 3.61 -13.46
C ALA A 193 10.45 2.15 -13.53
N GLU A 194 9.76 1.69 -12.49
CA GLU A 194 9.20 0.35 -12.35
C GLU A 194 7.75 0.43 -11.91
N VAL A 195 6.91 -0.47 -12.44
CA VAL A 195 5.46 -0.49 -12.21
C VAL A 195 5.04 -1.82 -11.61
N VAL A 196 4.21 -1.76 -10.57
CA VAL A 196 3.34 -2.87 -10.15
C VAL A 196 1.98 -2.66 -10.79
N ASP A 197 1.70 -3.40 -11.85
CA ASP A 197 0.41 -3.28 -12.52
C ASP A 197 -0.62 -4.16 -11.83
N VAL A 198 -1.51 -3.55 -11.04
CA VAL A 198 -2.66 -4.24 -10.42
C VAL A 198 -3.94 -4.06 -11.22
N SER A 199 -3.92 -3.38 -12.36
CA SER A 199 -5.15 -2.99 -13.08
C SER A 199 -5.98 -4.20 -13.55
N GLN A 200 -5.35 -5.34 -13.84
CA GLN A 200 -6.06 -6.58 -14.19
C GLN A 200 -6.73 -7.27 -12.99
N CYS A 201 -6.30 -6.93 -11.77
CA CYS A 201 -6.83 -7.51 -10.54
C CYS A 201 -7.65 -6.51 -9.72
N SER A 202 -7.63 -5.21 -10.09
CA SER A 202 -8.33 -4.17 -9.35
C SER A 202 -9.83 -4.40 -9.42
N ALA A 203 -10.52 -4.16 -8.30
CA ALA A 203 -11.97 -4.14 -8.26
C ALA A 203 -12.58 -3.02 -9.14
N TYR A 204 -11.77 -2.02 -9.52
CA TYR A 204 -12.16 -0.88 -10.33
C TYR A 204 -11.23 -0.73 -11.54
N PRO A 205 -11.34 -1.59 -12.57
CA PRO A 205 -10.47 -1.53 -13.75
C PRO A 205 -10.54 -0.18 -14.47
N ASP A 206 -11.71 0.47 -14.42
CA ASP A 206 -11.94 1.81 -14.98
C ASP A 206 -11.19 2.90 -14.22
N GLU A 207 -10.65 2.68 -13.02
CA GLU A 207 -9.79 3.67 -12.36
C GLU A 207 -8.37 3.69 -12.94
N GLU A 208 -8.03 2.75 -13.82
CA GLU A 208 -6.68 2.53 -14.34
C GLU A 208 -5.64 2.51 -13.21
N GLU A 209 -5.99 1.81 -12.12
CA GLU A 209 -5.22 1.86 -10.88
C GLU A 209 -3.83 1.25 -11.06
N VAL A 210 -2.84 1.96 -10.53
CA VAL A 210 -1.47 1.49 -10.33
C VAL A 210 -1.17 1.63 -8.86
N LEU A 211 -0.70 0.56 -8.24
CA LEU A 211 -0.41 0.56 -6.81
C LEU A 211 1.09 0.66 -6.57
N LEU A 212 1.52 1.67 -5.82
CA LEU A 212 2.90 1.76 -5.38
C LEU A 212 3.08 0.91 -4.11
N PRO A 213 4.17 0.13 -4.01
CA PRO A 213 4.44 -0.67 -2.82
C PRO A 213 4.75 0.21 -1.60
N PRO A 214 4.68 -0.35 -0.37
CA PRO A 214 5.18 0.32 0.82
C PRO A 214 6.67 0.60 0.70
N HIS A 215 7.11 1.66 1.36
CA HIS A 215 8.48 2.19 1.30
C HIS A 215 8.92 2.58 -0.12
N PHE A 216 7.97 2.92 -1.00
CA PHE A 216 8.27 3.44 -2.33
C PHE A 216 9.05 4.75 -2.20
N MET A 217 10.27 4.77 -2.72
CA MET A 217 11.22 5.88 -2.55
C MET A 217 11.14 6.87 -3.72
N PHE A 218 11.13 8.16 -3.40
CA PHE A 218 11.05 9.23 -4.39
C PHE A 218 11.75 10.52 -3.94
N ASN A 219 12.04 11.36 -4.93
CA ASN A 219 12.52 12.72 -4.76
C ASN A 219 11.45 13.73 -5.21
N VAL A 220 11.26 14.78 -4.42
CA VAL A 220 10.39 15.91 -4.79
C VAL A 220 11.11 16.76 -5.83
N GLN A 221 10.49 16.94 -7.00
CA GLN A 221 11.02 17.70 -8.12
C GLN A 221 10.49 19.14 -8.13
N SER A 222 9.22 19.32 -7.81
CA SER A 222 8.58 20.64 -7.67
C SER A 222 7.29 20.56 -6.86
N CYS A 223 6.90 21.68 -6.26
CA CYS A 223 5.63 21.88 -5.59
C CYS A 223 5.14 23.29 -5.95
N THR A 224 4.11 23.39 -6.77
CA THR A 224 3.61 24.66 -7.32
C THR A 224 2.09 24.70 -7.26
N PHE A 225 1.51 25.85 -6.98
CA PHE A 225 0.05 26.04 -7.08
C PHE A 225 -0.33 26.34 -8.54
N ASP A 226 -1.36 25.67 -9.04
CA ASP A 226 -1.98 25.91 -10.34
C ASP A 226 -3.24 26.75 -10.10
N ASP A 227 -3.16 28.05 -10.39
CA ASP A 227 -4.26 29.01 -10.19
C ASP A 227 -5.49 28.71 -11.07
N ILE A 228 -5.30 28.07 -12.21
CA ILE A 228 -6.39 27.73 -13.14
C ILE A 228 -7.19 26.55 -12.59
N GLN A 229 -6.50 25.54 -12.08
CA GLN A 229 -7.13 24.35 -11.50
C GLN A 229 -7.50 24.55 -10.02
N GLY A 230 -6.96 25.59 -9.36
CA GLY A 230 -7.12 25.82 -7.93
C GLY A 230 -6.49 24.72 -7.07
N LYS A 231 -5.38 24.13 -7.52
CA LYS A 231 -4.76 22.94 -6.89
C LYS A 231 -3.25 23.03 -6.79
N TRP A 232 -2.69 22.38 -5.78
CA TRP A 232 -1.25 22.16 -5.70
C TRP A 232 -0.83 21.00 -6.60
N ILE A 233 0.16 21.25 -7.46
CA ILE A 233 0.79 20.23 -8.30
C ILE A 233 2.14 19.88 -7.69
N ILE A 234 2.28 18.63 -7.27
CA ILE A 234 3.49 18.10 -6.65
C ILE A 234 4.10 17.04 -7.56
N ARG A 235 5.28 17.33 -8.11
CA ARG A 235 5.97 16.41 -9.02
C ARG A 235 7.00 15.60 -8.27
N LEU A 236 6.89 14.29 -8.38
CA LEU A 236 7.76 13.30 -7.73
C LEU A 236 8.48 12.47 -8.79
N ARG A 237 9.66 11.98 -8.47
CA ARG A 237 10.40 11.02 -9.28
C ARG A 237 10.85 9.85 -8.42
N SER A 238 10.57 8.62 -8.86
CA SER A 238 11.07 7.41 -8.22
C SER A 238 12.59 7.46 -8.15
N CYS A 239 13.13 7.13 -6.99
CA CYS A 239 14.56 6.88 -6.88
C CYS A 239 14.85 5.52 -7.50
N ASN A 240 15.96 5.39 -8.23
CA ASN A 240 16.41 4.08 -8.72
C ASN A 240 16.87 3.26 -7.50
N VAL A 241 15.95 2.53 -6.89
CA VAL A 241 16.31 1.45 -5.97
C VAL A 241 16.36 0.21 -6.83
N ARG A 242 17.55 -0.35 -7.03
CA ARG A 242 17.63 -1.79 -7.33
C ARG A 242 17.00 -2.46 -6.11
N LEU A 243 15.72 -2.83 -6.21
CA LEU A 243 15.03 -3.61 -5.20
C LEU A 243 15.69 -5.00 -5.25
N CYS A 244 16.68 -5.20 -4.39
CA CYS A 244 17.33 -6.49 -4.15
C CYS A 244 16.40 -7.41 -3.37
#